data_AF-A0A3B4UC68-F1
#
_entry.id   AF-A0A3B4UC68-F1
#
_cell.length_a   1.000
_cell.length_b   1.000
_cell.length_c   1.000
_cell.angle_alpha   90.00
_cell.angle_beta   90.00
_cell.angle_gamma   90.00
#
_symmetry.space_group_name_H-M   'P 1'
#
loop_
_entity.id
_entity.type
_entity.pdbx_description
1 polymer ?
#
loop_
_entity_poly.entity_id
_entity_poly.type
_entity_poly.pdbx_seq_one_letter_code
_entity_poly.pdbx_strand_id
1 'polypeptide(L)'
;MKTAKYLLLRGVTLTTCNFCLGAANGLGRVGKRTYTAINNSLTWSGAQTYCRTYHTDLAMIENAQENAEVMSVKLTDIAWIGLYREPWRWSDNSSSSFRNWQSREPDNSQKKEHCAAERLDHAFADLDCNSELAFWCYKGKKIRSHKCFAAFF
;
A
#
# COMPACT_ATOMS: atom_id res chain seq x y z
N MET A 1 -23.05 -49.49 -40.36
CA MET A 1 -21.93 -49.13 -39.45
C MET A 1 -22.50 -49.00 -38.06
N LYS A 2 -22.14 -49.91 -37.16
CA LYS A 2 -22.82 -50.12 -35.87
C LYS A 2 -22.23 -49.20 -34.80
N THR A 3 -23.09 -48.40 -34.18
CA THR A 3 -22.85 -47.57 -33.00
C THR A 3 -22.34 -48.39 -31.81
N ALA A 4 -21.25 -47.96 -31.18
CA ALA A 4 -20.77 -48.52 -29.93
C ALA A 4 -21.30 -47.69 -28.75
N LYS A 5 -22.12 -48.33 -27.89
CA LYS A 5 -22.43 -47.90 -26.53
C LYS A 5 -21.37 -48.48 -25.59
N TYR A 6 -20.78 -47.66 -24.73
CA TYR A 6 -20.10 -48.09 -23.50
C TYR A 6 -20.71 -47.26 -22.36
N LEU A 7 -21.69 -47.80 -21.64
CA LEU A 7 -21.56 -48.64 -20.44
C LEU A 7 -21.08 -47.84 -19.22
N LEU A 8 -22.04 -47.41 -18.41
CA LEU A 8 -21.84 -46.96 -17.04
C LEU A 8 -21.23 -48.11 -16.22
N LEU A 9 -20.06 -47.89 -15.62
CA LEU A 9 -19.53 -48.72 -14.54
C LEU A 9 -19.30 -47.87 -13.30
N ARG A 10 -19.68 -48.49 -12.18
CA ARG A 10 -20.02 -47.92 -10.87
C ARG A 10 -18.79 -47.46 -10.07
N GLY A 11 -18.99 -46.44 -9.24
CA GLY A 11 -18.53 -46.46 -7.85
C GLY A 11 -17.23 -45.71 -7.56
N VAL A 12 -17.33 -44.41 -7.28
CA VAL A 12 -16.58 -43.80 -6.17
C VAL A 12 -17.60 -43.05 -5.33
N THR A 13 -17.73 -43.49 -4.09
CA THR A 13 -18.62 -42.91 -3.06
C THR A 13 -18.35 -41.43 -2.87
N LEU A 14 -19.42 -40.65 -2.64
CA LEU A 14 -19.36 -39.32 -2.04
C LEU A 14 -18.65 -39.44 -0.68
N THR A 15 -17.32 -39.29 -0.65
CA THR A 15 -16.63 -39.05 0.61
C THR A 15 -17.04 -37.64 1.03
N THR A 16 -17.97 -37.55 1.97
CA THR A 16 -18.21 -36.33 2.72
C THR A 16 -16.85 -35.86 3.24
N CYS A 17 -16.33 -34.77 2.68
CA CYS A 17 -15.20 -34.07 3.26
C CYS A 17 -15.75 -33.39 4.52
N ASN A 18 -15.69 -34.09 5.65
CA ASN A 18 -16.13 -33.56 6.93
C ASN A 18 -14.89 -33.33 7.81
N PHE A 19 -14.82 -32.07 8.28
CA PHE A 19 -13.88 -31.44 9.22
C PHE A 19 -12.49 -31.11 8.65
N CYS A 20 -12.03 -29.86 8.74
CA CYS A 20 -11.90 -29.12 10.00
C CYS A 20 -12.91 -28.01 10.26
N LEU A 21 -13.48 -28.06 11.47
CA LEU A 21 -13.98 -26.93 12.26
C LEU A 21 -12.95 -25.80 12.24
N GLY A 22 -13.39 -24.60 11.87
CA GLY A 22 -12.54 -23.43 11.93
C GLY A 22 -13.02 -22.24 11.12
N ALA A 23 -14.31 -21.94 11.11
CA ALA A 23 -14.76 -20.57 10.85
C ALA A 23 -14.43 -19.70 12.08
N ALA A 24 -13.13 -19.50 12.34
CA ALA A 24 -12.66 -18.46 13.23
C ALA A 24 -11.97 -17.44 12.35
N ASN A 25 -12.75 -16.43 11.96
CA ASN A 25 -12.31 -15.10 11.54
C ASN A 25 -10.86 -15.06 11.04
N GLY A 26 -10.68 -15.38 9.76
CA GLY A 26 -9.50 -14.97 9.02
C GLY A 26 -9.51 -13.45 8.83
N LEU A 27 -9.51 -12.68 9.92
CA LEU A 27 -8.78 -11.43 9.98
C LEU A 27 -7.32 -11.83 9.77
N GLY A 28 -6.95 -12.08 8.51
CA GLY A 28 -5.55 -12.06 8.10
C GLY A 28 -5.02 -10.78 8.69
N ARG A 29 -4.10 -10.90 9.67
CA ARG A 29 -3.64 -9.79 10.49
C ARG A 29 -3.38 -8.61 9.56
N VAL A 30 -4.29 -7.64 9.57
CA VAL A 30 -4.07 -6.35 8.91
C VAL A 30 -2.81 -5.86 9.60
N GLY A 31 -1.69 -5.86 8.87
CA GLY A 31 -0.44 -5.34 9.37
C GLY A 31 -0.70 -3.89 9.70
N LYS A 32 -1.00 -3.59 10.95
CA LYS A 32 -1.34 -2.25 11.37
C LYS A 32 -0.07 -1.41 11.29
N ARG A 33 -0.04 -0.47 10.36
CA ARG A 33 1.00 0.56 10.30
C ARG A 33 0.69 1.60 11.37
N THR A 34 1.73 2.16 11.96
CA THR A 34 1.63 3.31 12.85
C THR A 34 2.42 4.45 12.24
N TYR A 35 1.83 5.63 12.18
CA TYR A 35 2.43 6.82 11.55
C TYR A 35 3.02 7.75 12.61
N THR A 36 4.15 8.36 12.29
CA THR A 36 4.83 9.33 13.16
C THR A 36 5.27 10.53 12.34
N ALA A 37 4.83 11.71 12.76
CA ALA A 37 5.24 13.00 12.21
C ALA A 37 6.65 13.35 12.72
N ILE A 38 7.54 13.73 11.81
CA ILE A 38 8.88 14.24 12.13
C ILE A 38 8.98 15.67 11.61
N ASN A 39 9.21 16.62 12.51
CA ASN A 39 9.24 18.06 12.22
C ASN A 39 10.61 18.56 11.71
N ASN A 40 11.55 17.67 11.43
CA ASN A 40 12.83 18.05 10.83
C ASN A 40 12.61 18.36 9.35
N SER A 41 13.21 19.45 8.85
CA SER A 41 13.18 19.77 7.42
C SER A 41 14.29 19.01 6.70
N LEU A 42 13.94 18.08 5.82
CA LEU A 42 14.90 17.29 5.03
C LEU A 42 14.42 17.14 3.58
N THR A 43 15.37 16.89 2.67
CA THR A 43 15.04 16.43 1.30
C THR A 43 14.33 15.09 1.34
N TRP A 44 13.58 14.71 0.29
CA TRP A 44 12.87 13.43 0.26
C TRP A 44 13.80 12.23 0.52
N SER A 45 15.00 12.25 -0.07
CA SER A 45 16.03 11.23 0.14
C SER A 45 16.52 11.22 1.60
N GLY A 46 16.80 12.40 2.16
CA GLY A 46 17.20 12.53 3.57
C GLY A 46 16.13 12.04 4.54
N ALA A 47 14.87 12.39 4.28
CA ALA A 47 13.70 11.92 5.03
C ALA A 47 13.54 10.40 4.94
N GLN A 48 13.72 9.81 3.75
CA GLN A 48 13.70 8.37 3.57
C GLN A 48 14.82 7.67 4.37
N THR A 49 16.05 8.17 4.28
CA THR A 49 17.17 7.64 5.06
C THR A 49 16.86 7.72 6.55
N TYR A 50 16.36 8.86 7.03
CA TYR A 50 15.96 9.02 8.43
C TYR A 50 14.91 7.98 8.85
N CYS A 51 13.82 7.85 8.08
CA CYS A 51 12.78 6.90 8.41
C CYS A 51 13.27 5.45 8.38
N ARG A 52 14.21 5.08 7.50
CA ARG A 52 14.81 3.73 7.48
C ARG A 52 15.80 3.51 8.62
N THR A 53 16.42 4.56 9.14
CA THR A 53 17.32 4.49 10.30
C THR A 53 16.55 4.33 11.61
N TYR A 54 15.45 5.07 11.80
CA TYR A 54 14.74 5.15 13.10
C TYR A 54 13.34 4.50 13.11
N HIS A 55 12.79 4.19 11.93
CA HIS A 55 11.45 3.63 11.71
C HIS A 55 11.51 2.48 10.69
N THR A 56 10.44 2.25 9.90
CA THR A 56 10.45 1.29 8.79
C THR A 56 10.78 1.97 7.47
N ASP A 57 10.01 2.98 7.06
CA ASP A 57 10.24 3.81 5.86
C ASP A 57 9.36 5.08 5.94
N LEU A 58 9.44 5.95 4.93
CA LEU A 58 8.46 7.03 4.72
C LEU A 58 7.04 6.48 4.62
N ALA A 59 6.06 7.24 5.13
CA ALA A 59 4.68 6.82 5.26
C ALA A 59 4.07 6.30 3.95
N MET A 60 3.55 5.08 4.00
CA MET A 60 2.73 4.51 2.94
C MET A 60 1.27 4.53 3.37
N ILE A 61 0.42 5.18 2.59
CA ILE A 61 -1.01 5.33 2.86
C ILE A 61 -1.76 4.60 1.76
N GLU A 62 -2.17 3.36 2.02
CA GLU A 62 -2.74 2.45 1.01
C GLU A 62 -4.27 2.34 1.08
N ASN A 63 -4.92 2.92 2.10
CA ASN A 63 -6.38 2.90 2.26
C ASN A 63 -6.91 4.10 3.08
N ALA A 64 -8.24 4.28 3.06
CA ALA A 64 -8.91 5.40 3.73
C ALA A 64 -8.76 5.40 5.26
N GLN A 65 -8.64 4.21 5.88
CA GLN A 65 -8.41 4.12 7.32
C GLN A 65 -7.02 4.63 7.69
N GLU A 66 -5.99 4.21 6.95
CA GLU A 66 -4.62 4.72 7.12
C GLU A 66 -4.55 6.23 6.88
N ASN A 67 -5.30 6.74 5.89
CA ASN A 67 -5.41 8.17 5.65
C ASN A 67 -5.99 8.89 6.87
N ALA A 68 -7.06 8.37 7.47
CA ALA A 68 -7.66 8.93 8.68
C ALA A 68 -6.73 8.88 9.89
N GLU A 69 -5.89 7.85 10.01
CA GLU A 69 -4.88 7.75 11.07
C GLU A 69 -3.80 8.85 10.93
N VAL A 70 -3.35 9.13 9.71
CA VAL A 70 -2.42 10.25 9.42
C VAL A 70 -3.09 11.61 9.70
N MET A 71 -4.35 11.80 9.26
CA MET A 71 -5.13 13.01 9.51
C MET A 71 -5.35 13.32 11.00
N SER A 72 -5.39 12.30 11.86
CA SER A 72 -5.63 12.48 13.30
C SER A 72 -4.49 13.20 14.03
N VAL A 73 -3.31 13.27 13.41
CA VAL A 73 -2.12 13.91 13.97
C VAL A 73 -1.92 15.25 13.26
N LYS A 74 -2.22 16.35 13.97
CA LYS A 74 -2.04 17.71 13.44
C LYS A 74 -0.56 17.98 13.17
N LEU A 75 -0.19 18.00 11.89
CA LEU A 75 1.00 18.69 11.45
C LEU A 75 0.72 20.19 11.32
N THR A 76 1.73 21.00 11.58
CA THR A 76 1.69 22.45 11.38
C THR A 76 2.06 22.85 9.95
N ASP A 77 2.52 21.91 9.11
CA ASP A 77 3.07 22.16 7.77
C ASP A 77 2.99 20.93 6.83
N ILE A 78 3.31 21.11 5.55
CA ILE A 78 3.39 20.08 4.49
C ILE A 78 4.44 19.02 4.83
N ALA A 79 4.15 17.74 4.57
CA ALA A 79 5.06 16.64 4.87
C ALA A 79 5.29 15.65 3.71
N TRP A 80 6.54 15.17 3.59
CA TRP A 80 6.89 14.08 2.68
C TRP A 80 6.21 12.77 3.09
N ILE A 81 5.76 12.03 2.07
CA ILE A 81 5.27 10.65 2.17
C ILE A 81 6.08 9.72 1.26
N GLY A 82 5.91 8.41 1.43
CA GLY A 82 6.66 7.38 0.73
C GLY A 82 6.24 7.14 -0.72
N LEU A 83 5.64 8.09 -1.43
CA LEU A 83 5.26 7.93 -2.84
C LEU A 83 6.29 8.61 -3.76
N TYR A 84 6.85 7.88 -4.74
CA TYR A 84 7.98 8.29 -5.58
C TYR A 84 7.97 7.72 -7.02
N ARG A 85 8.22 8.60 -8.01
CA ARG A 85 8.63 8.42 -9.43
C ARG A 85 7.77 7.58 -10.40
N GLU A 86 7.66 8.03 -11.65
CA GLU A 86 6.91 7.39 -12.75
C GLU A 86 7.45 6.01 -13.22
N PRO A 87 6.57 5.01 -13.42
CA PRO A 87 5.16 5.04 -13.02
C PRO A 87 5.06 5.11 -11.48
N TRP A 88 4.36 6.12 -10.93
CA TRP A 88 4.35 6.46 -9.49
C TRP A 88 4.41 5.20 -8.60
N ARG A 89 5.51 4.99 -7.87
CA ARG A 89 5.70 3.82 -7.00
C ARG A 89 5.75 4.23 -5.53
N TRP A 90 5.31 3.33 -4.66
CA TRP A 90 5.59 3.52 -3.23
C TRP A 90 7.04 3.16 -2.92
N SER A 91 7.60 3.75 -1.86
CA SER A 91 9.00 3.68 -1.44
C SER A 91 9.46 2.26 -1.08
N ASP A 92 8.51 1.42 -0.68
CA ASP A 92 8.70 0.00 -0.42
C ASP A 92 8.57 -0.88 -1.68
N ASN A 93 8.38 -0.26 -2.85
CA ASN A 93 8.17 -0.88 -4.14
C ASN A 93 6.83 -1.65 -4.29
N SER A 94 5.82 -1.35 -3.45
CA SER A 94 4.46 -1.90 -3.59
C SER A 94 3.71 -1.33 -4.79
N SER A 95 2.69 -2.07 -5.23
CA SER A 95 1.92 -1.78 -6.45
C SER A 95 0.54 -1.16 -6.19
N SER A 96 0.31 -0.55 -5.02
CA SER A 96 -0.98 0.09 -4.73
C SER A 96 -1.26 1.23 -5.71
N SER A 97 -2.49 1.28 -6.24
CA SER A 97 -2.97 2.29 -7.21
C SER A 97 -3.62 3.52 -6.56
N PHE A 98 -3.72 3.57 -5.23
CA PHE A 98 -4.36 4.68 -4.53
C PHE A 98 -3.60 6.00 -4.73
N ARG A 99 -4.26 7.03 -5.24
CA ARG A 99 -3.68 8.37 -5.43
C ARG A 99 -4.72 9.41 -5.09
N ASN A 100 -4.45 10.26 -4.10
CA ASN A 100 -5.33 11.36 -3.69
C ASN A 100 -4.81 12.70 -4.21
N TRP A 101 -4.53 12.80 -5.51
CA TRP A 101 -3.98 14.01 -6.10
C TRP A 101 -4.91 15.21 -5.90
N GLN A 102 -4.31 16.36 -5.59
CA GLN A 102 -5.01 17.64 -5.60
C GLN A 102 -5.49 17.92 -7.03
N SER A 103 -6.53 18.73 -7.17
CA SER A 103 -6.98 19.16 -8.49
C SER A 103 -5.82 19.79 -9.26
N ARG A 104 -5.58 19.28 -10.49
CA ARG A 104 -4.49 19.65 -11.41
C ARG A 104 -3.12 19.03 -11.12
N GLU A 105 -2.99 18.21 -10.09
CA GLU A 105 -1.78 17.43 -9.82
C GLU A 105 -1.89 15.99 -10.37
N PRO A 106 -0.76 15.33 -10.64
CA PRO A 106 0.59 15.92 -10.69
C PRO A 106 0.77 16.77 -11.96
N ASP A 107 1.34 17.97 -11.83
CA ASP A 107 1.55 18.90 -12.95
C ASP A 107 2.98 18.87 -13.52
N ASN A 108 3.91 18.23 -12.80
CA ASN A 108 5.33 18.14 -13.11
C ASN A 108 5.93 19.50 -13.48
N SER A 109 5.71 20.51 -12.64
CA SER A 109 6.11 21.88 -12.89
C SER A 109 7.60 21.97 -13.22
N GLN A 110 7.90 22.69 -14.31
CA GLN A 110 9.24 22.83 -14.88
C GLN A 110 9.98 21.51 -15.17
N LYS A 111 9.28 20.36 -15.19
CA LYS A 111 9.83 19.01 -15.32
C LYS A 111 10.80 18.62 -14.20
N LYS A 112 10.59 19.14 -12.98
CA LYS A 112 11.48 18.90 -11.82
C LYS A 112 10.78 18.19 -10.66
N GLU A 113 9.47 18.02 -10.73
CA GLU A 113 8.67 17.54 -9.62
C GLU A 113 8.51 16.03 -9.73
N HIS A 114 9.33 15.32 -8.96
CA HIS A 114 9.47 13.86 -9.07
C HIS A 114 9.21 13.14 -7.74
N CYS A 115 8.82 13.90 -6.70
CA CYS A 115 8.51 13.43 -5.36
C CYS A 115 7.13 13.92 -4.94
N ALA A 116 6.31 13.06 -4.33
CA ALA A 116 4.98 13.46 -3.87
C ALA A 116 5.01 13.90 -2.40
N ALA A 117 4.25 14.94 -2.08
CA ALA A 117 4.03 15.43 -0.71
C ALA A 117 2.53 15.53 -0.39
N GLU A 118 2.19 15.43 0.89
CA GLU A 118 0.84 15.67 1.39
C GLU A 118 0.68 17.15 1.80
N ARG A 119 -0.34 17.81 1.26
CA ARG A 119 -0.71 19.20 1.57
C ARG A 119 -1.62 19.27 2.81
N LEU A 120 -1.88 20.49 3.29
CA LEU A 120 -2.75 20.73 4.47
C LEU A 120 -4.21 20.27 4.28
N ASP A 121 -4.68 20.12 3.05
CA ASP A 121 -6.01 19.60 2.70
C ASP A 121 -6.02 18.06 2.52
N HIS A 122 -4.92 17.39 2.86
CA HIS A 122 -4.70 15.94 2.72
C HIS A 122 -4.68 15.44 1.28
N ALA A 123 -4.64 16.35 0.30
CA ALA A 123 -4.40 16.01 -1.09
C ALA A 123 -2.90 15.95 -1.38
N PHE A 124 -2.55 15.21 -2.43
CA PHE A 124 -1.17 15.01 -2.86
C PHE A 124 -0.79 16.02 -3.94
N ALA A 125 0.46 16.47 -3.92
CA ALA A 125 1.06 17.25 -5.00
C ALA A 125 2.46 16.69 -5.29
N ASP A 126 2.93 16.78 -6.53
CA ASP A 126 4.34 16.58 -6.83
C ASP A 126 5.15 17.84 -6.57
N LEU A 127 6.40 17.66 -6.13
CA LEU A 127 7.33 18.72 -5.76
C LEU A 127 8.76 18.33 -6.15
N ASP A 128 9.64 19.34 -6.21
CA ASP A 128 11.07 19.13 -6.37
C ASP A 128 11.60 18.35 -5.16
N CYS A 129 12.17 17.17 -5.44
CA CYS A 129 12.72 16.26 -4.45
C CYS A 129 13.82 16.89 -3.56
N ASN A 130 14.43 17.98 -4.02
CA ASN A 130 15.46 18.72 -3.29
C ASN A 130 14.88 19.76 -2.31
N SER A 131 13.57 19.96 -2.30
CA SER A 131 12.91 20.80 -1.30
C SER A 131 13.08 20.19 0.10
N GLU A 132 13.27 21.03 1.11
CA GLU A 132 13.33 20.59 2.50
C GLU A 132 11.95 20.76 3.13
N LEU A 133 11.33 19.65 3.57
CA LEU A 133 10.01 19.64 4.20
C LEU A 133 10.05 18.75 5.44
N ALA A 134 9.05 18.92 6.32
CA ALA A 134 8.72 17.92 7.32
C ALA A 134 8.35 16.58 6.65
N PHE A 135 8.25 15.49 7.41
CA PHE A 135 7.98 14.19 6.80
C PHE A 135 7.31 13.21 7.74
N TRP A 136 6.56 12.27 7.15
CA TRP A 136 5.93 11.17 7.86
C TRP A 136 6.75 9.89 7.72
N CYS A 137 7.02 9.23 8.85
CA CYS A 137 7.50 7.86 8.87
C CYS A 137 6.37 6.90 9.24
N TYR A 138 6.46 5.63 8.82
CA TYR A 138 5.65 4.55 9.39
C TYR A 138 6.51 3.47 10.07
N LYS A 139 5.89 2.75 11.00
CA LYS A 139 6.36 1.47 11.53
C LYS A 139 5.29 0.40 11.30
N GLY A 140 5.66 -0.76 10.76
CA GLY A 140 4.71 -1.85 10.51
C GLY A 140 5.27 -2.99 9.66
N LYS A 141 4.60 -4.16 9.69
CA LYS A 141 4.96 -5.30 8.83
C LYS A 141 4.25 -5.21 7.49
N LYS A 142 5.01 -5.33 6.40
CA LYS A 142 4.49 -5.42 5.03
C LYS A 142 3.49 -6.59 4.92
N ILE A 143 2.24 -6.30 4.57
CA ILE A 143 1.28 -7.35 4.22
C ILE A 143 1.74 -7.94 2.89
N ARG A 144 2.42 -9.08 2.92
CA ARG A 144 2.56 -9.91 1.73
C ARG A 144 1.18 -10.50 1.46
N SER A 145 0.41 -9.88 0.55
CA SER A 145 -0.79 -10.54 0.02
C SER A 145 -0.34 -11.85 -0.62
N HIS A 146 -0.64 -12.96 0.03
CA HIS A 146 -0.50 -14.25 -0.63
C HIS A 146 -1.67 -14.30 -1.59
N LYS A 147 -1.40 -14.12 -2.90
CA LYS A 147 -2.38 -14.41 -3.93
C LYS A 147 -2.74 -15.88 -3.77
N CYS A 148 -3.94 -16.17 -3.26
CA CYS A 148 -4.50 -17.50 -3.36
C CYS A 148 -4.80 -17.70 -4.85
N PHE A 149 -3.88 -18.30 -5.59
CA PHE A 149 -4.18 -18.79 -6.92
C PHE A 149 -5.15 -19.96 -6.74
N ALA A 150 -6.42 -19.73 -7.04
CA ALA A 150 -7.34 -20.82 -7.33
C ALA A 150 -6.76 -21.55 -8.55
N ALA A 151 -6.14 -22.70 -8.32
CA ALA A 151 -5.79 -23.62 -9.38
C ALA A 151 -7.12 -24.22 -9.88
N PHE A 152 -7.60 -23.72 -11.01
CA PHE A 152 -8.65 -24.40 -11.76
C PHE A 152 -8.00 -25.62 -12.44
N PHE A 153 -8.35 -26.83 -11.99
CA PHE A 153 -8.13 -28.08 -12.71
C PHE A 153 -9.43 -28.51 -13.36
#